data_AF-A0A947JVI9-F1
#
_entry.id   AF-A0A947JVI9-F1
#
_cell.length_a   1.000
_cell.length_b   1.000
_cell.length_c   1.000
_cell.angle_alpha   90.00
_cell.angle_beta   90.00
_cell.angle_gamma   90.00
#
_symmetry.space_group_name_H-M   'P 1'
#
loop_
_entity.id
_entity.type
_entity.pdbx_description
1 polymer ?
#
loop_
_entity_poly.entity_id
_entity_poly.type
_entity_poly.pdbx_seq_one_letter_code
_entity_poly.pdbx_strand_id
1 'polypeptide(L)'
;MGYKEITVKLPPDYSQELLQAQVAKAEGLQDFSVQIVHKSLDARKKTNIHWLVQLAIVSPEIPGEAPPAPPLLHIPFRKRKEKALVVGSGPAGFFAAFVLQKAGFETTLIERGAEVRKREEGIRVFEESGVFDAKGNYAFGEGGAGTFSDGKLTSRTKNISREKAFILESYIQAGAPPEIRYLAHPHLGSDNLKNIVRGLREEFIRIGGSMRFETLLTDLEVQKGRVVSALTDQGTIEADYYVIAPGHSAHETYRMLIGKGVGFRPKNFAIGCRVEHPQALINRAQWGREELPGVKAAEYRLTSKGNGKLPVYTFCMCPGGVVVPATAYADTNIVNGMSLYKRDGQFANAACVAGVNLHQLLGRELSALEILDWLGALERDFFHYGHGYQAPYCRIDDFIHCKEPRGDVQSSYPLGLTPAPLWNLLPQEIIASIREGLKEFCRKIKGFESGIIMGLESKTSSPIQVLREADGRCCGFENLFLVGEGSGYAGGIISSGTNGIKAALHIAQVCS
;
A
#
# COMPACT_ATOMS: atom_id res chain seq x y z
N MET A 1 -0.45 37.89 -14.89
CA MET A 1 -1.56 37.70 -13.93
C MET A 1 -0.94 37.43 -12.59
N GLY A 2 -1.30 38.20 -11.57
CA GLY A 2 -0.77 37.96 -10.23
C GLY A 2 -1.44 36.77 -9.56
N TYR A 3 -0.90 36.43 -8.41
CA TYR A 3 -1.23 35.21 -7.69
C TYR A 3 -1.36 35.45 -6.19
N LYS A 4 -2.30 34.73 -5.57
CA LYS A 4 -2.49 34.72 -4.14
C LYS A 4 -2.94 33.34 -3.66
N GLU A 5 -2.45 32.92 -2.50
CA GLU A 5 -3.01 31.76 -1.79
C GLU A 5 -3.88 32.18 -0.63
N ILE A 6 -5.06 31.55 -0.54
CA ILE A 6 -5.97 31.74 0.59
C ILE A 6 -6.47 30.40 1.11
N THR A 7 -6.98 30.38 2.33
CA THR A 7 -7.69 29.21 2.88
C THR A 7 -9.13 29.60 3.21
N VAL A 8 -10.09 28.86 2.67
CA VAL A 8 -11.51 29.05 2.93
C VAL A 8 -12.10 27.86 3.70
N LYS A 9 -13.16 28.13 4.47
CA LYS A 9 -13.92 27.13 5.20
C LYS A 9 -15.22 26.87 4.47
N LEU A 10 -15.41 25.63 4.04
CA LEU A 10 -16.59 25.23 3.27
C LEU A 10 -17.37 24.13 3.97
N PRO A 11 -18.71 24.16 3.93
CA PRO A 11 -19.51 23.05 4.46
C PRO A 11 -19.18 21.74 3.72
N PRO A 12 -19.40 20.57 4.34
CA PRO A 12 -19.07 19.27 3.76
C PRO A 12 -19.62 19.02 2.34
N ASP A 13 -20.80 19.53 2.05
CA ASP A 13 -21.59 19.41 0.81
C ASP A 13 -21.58 20.68 -0.05
N TYR A 14 -20.54 21.52 0.08
CA TYR A 14 -20.44 22.76 -0.69
C TYR A 14 -20.50 22.53 -2.21
N SER A 15 -21.13 23.47 -2.91
CA SER A 15 -21.15 23.52 -4.37
C SER A 15 -19.98 24.35 -4.93
N GLN A 16 -19.64 24.16 -6.20
CA GLN A 16 -18.59 24.96 -6.85
C GLN A 16 -18.94 26.45 -6.90
N GLU A 17 -20.24 26.78 -7.02
CA GLU A 17 -20.74 28.15 -6.99
C GLU A 17 -20.51 28.80 -5.62
N LEU A 18 -20.72 28.05 -4.53
CA LEU A 18 -20.43 28.56 -3.17
C LEU A 18 -18.94 28.85 -2.99
N LEU A 19 -18.07 27.98 -3.50
CA LEU A 19 -16.62 28.21 -3.51
C LEU A 19 -16.27 29.51 -4.26
N GLN A 20 -16.77 29.67 -5.48
CA GLN A 20 -16.53 30.86 -6.30
C GLN A 20 -17.02 32.13 -5.62
N ALA A 21 -18.24 32.12 -5.06
CA ALA A 21 -18.82 33.25 -4.36
C ALA A 21 -18.03 33.64 -3.10
N GLN A 22 -17.52 32.65 -2.34
CA GLN A 22 -16.67 32.94 -1.18
C GLN A 22 -15.34 33.58 -1.58
N VAL A 23 -14.72 33.13 -2.67
CA VAL A 23 -13.46 33.71 -3.18
C VAL A 23 -13.68 35.14 -3.66
N ALA A 24 -14.69 35.37 -4.52
CA ALA A 24 -15.03 36.70 -5.03
C ALA A 24 -15.31 37.69 -3.89
N LYS A 25 -16.05 37.27 -2.86
CA LYS A 25 -16.35 38.10 -1.69
C LYS A 25 -15.12 38.35 -0.80
N ALA A 26 -14.28 37.35 -0.58
CA ALA A 26 -13.12 37.48 0.30
C ALA A 26 -12.02 38.36 -0.32
N GLU A 27 -11.87 38.31 -1.64
CA GLU A 27 -10.78 38.97 -2.36
C GLU A 27 -11.21 40.21 -3.14
N GLY A 28 -12.51 40.44 -3.31
CA GLY A 28 -13.03 41.57 -4.09
C GLY A 28 -12.75 41.46 -5.60
N LEU A 29 -12.54 40.23 -6.10
CA LEU A 29 -12.16 39.95 -7.49
C LEU A 29 -13.38 39.62 -8.34
N GLN A 30 -13.36 40.01 -9.61
CA GLN A 30 -14.40 39.71 -10.59
C GLN A 30 -13.92 38.74 -11.67
N ASP A 31 -12.67 38.88 -12.12
CA ASP A 31 -12.05 37.99 -13.10
C ASP A 31 -10.90 37.21 -12.44
N PHE A 32 -11.13 35.93 -12.17
CA PHE A 32 -10.14 35.07 -11.55
C PHE A 32 -10.34 33.60 -11.90
N SER A 33 -9.25 32.85 -11.82
CA SER A 33 -9.26 31.39 -11.84
C SER A 33 -8.77 30.85 -10.50
N VAL A 34 -9.32 29.69 -10.11
CA VAL A 34 -8.96 29.03 -8.85
C VAL A 34 -8.48 27.62 -9.10
N GLN A 35 -7.42 27.25 -8.41
CA GLN A 35 -6.94 25.87 -8.33
C GLN A 35 -6.87 25.45 -6.87
N ILE A 36 -7.40 24.27 -6.55
CA ILE A 36 -7.25 23.69 -5.22
C ILE A 36 -5.82 23.20 -5.05
N VAL A 37 -5.10 23.75 -4.08
CA VAL A 37 -3.74 23.36 -3.70
C VAL A 37 -3.80 22.25 -2.64
N HIS A 38 -4.69 22.42 -1.67
CA HIS A 38 -4.87 21.46 -0.59
C HIS A 38 -6.31 21.41 -0.10
N LYS A 39 -6.81 20.22 0.23
CA LYS A 39 -8.14 20.02 0.82
C LYS A 39 -8.08 19.01 1.96
N SER A 40 -8.51 19.41 3.14
CA SER A 40 -8.55 18.56 4.35
C SER A 40 -9.87 18.75 5.10
N LEU A 41 -10.37 17.69 5.75
CA LEU A 41 -11.59 17.74 6.54
C LEU A 41 -11.24 18.05 8.00
N ASP A 42 -11.75 19.15 8.55
CA ASP A 42 -11.69 19.40 9.99
C ASP A 42 -12.91 18.78 10.66
N ALA A 43 -12.72 17.60 11.26
CA ALA A 43 -13.74 16.87 11.99
C ALA A 43 -13.51 16.88 13.51
N ARG A 44 -12.67 17.78 14.04
CA ARG A 44 -12.32 17.81 15.49
C ARG A 44 -13.52 18.14 16.39
N LYS A 45 -14.48 18.91 15.88
CA LYS A 45 -15.73 19.27 16.58
C LYS A 45 -16.91 18.72 15.79
N LYS A 46 -17.62 17.74 16.34
CA LYS A 46 -18.78 17.07 15.70
C LYS A 46 -19.91 18.04 15.27
N THR A 47 -20.04 19.17 15.96
CA THR A 47 -21.03 20.21 15.66
C THR A 47 -20.59 21.18 14.56
N ASN A 48 -19.32 21.15 14.13
CA ASN A 48 -18.77 22.08 13.14
C ASN A 48 -17.75 21.37 12.24
N ILE A 49 -18.20 20.36 11.50
CA ILE A 49 -17.38 19.65 10.52
C ILE A 49 -17.38 20.45 9.23
N HIS A 50 -16.20 20.75 8.69
CA HIS A 50 -16.04 21.56 7.48
C HIS A 50 -14.77 21.20 6.73
N TRP A 51 -14.74 21.49 5.43
CA TRP A 51 -13.54 21.44 4.63
C TRP A 51 -12.69 22.69 4.84
N LEU A 52 -11.39 22.49 5.02
CA LEU A 52 -10.36 23.51 4.86
C LEU A 52 -9.78 23.36 3.45
N VAL A 53 -10.04 24.36 2.60
CA VAL A 53 -9.61 24.36 1.20
C VAL A 53 -8.62 25.50 0.98
N GLN A 54 -7.38 25.14 0.70
CA GLN A 54 -6.33 26.05 0.26
C GLN A 54 -6.42 26.21 -1.26
N LEU A 55 -6.50 27.46 -1.70
CA LEU A 55 -6.73 27.84 -3.08
C LEU A 55 -5.55 28.68 -3.57
N ALA A 56 -5.09 28.35 -4.77
CA ALA A 56 -4.27 29.22 -5.61
C ALA A 56 -5.21 30.03 -6.50
N ILE A 57 -5.20 31.35 -6.34
CA ILE A 57 -6.00 32.28 -7.14
C ILE A 57 -5.06 32.96 -8.12
N VAL A 58 -5.44 32.96 -9.40
CA VAL A 58 -4.75 33.70 -10.45
C VAL A 58 -5.72 34.69 -11.06
N SER A 59 -5.36 35.97 -11.09
CA SER A 59 -6.19 37.06 -11.60
C SER A 59 -5.34 38.19 -12.20
N PRO A 60 -5.79 38.87 -13.26
CA PRO A 60 -5.18 40.11 -13.72
C PRO A 60 -5.27 41.25 -12.68
N GLU A 61 -6.20 41.18 -11.75
CA GLU A 61 -6.44 42.21 -10.71
C GLU A 61 -5.48 42.06 -9.52
N ILE A 62 -4.78 40.93 -9.40
CA ILE A 62 -3.76 40.70 -8.37
C ILE A 62 -2.41 41.23 -8.89
N PRO A 63 -1.70 42.10 -8.14
CA PRO A 63 -0.35 42.52 -8.50
C PRO A 63 0.67 41.38 -8.38
N GLY A 64 1.68 41.36 -9.26
CA GLY A 64 2.81 40.44 -9.20
C GLY A 64 2.78 39.33 -10.25
N GLU A 65 3.68 38.36 -10.08
CA GLU A 65 3.85 37.23 -10.99
C GLU A 65 3.18 35.97 -10.44
N ALA A 66 2.84 35.04 -11.35
CA ALA A 66 2.36 33.71 -11.01
C ALA A 66 3.41 32.93 -10.20
N PRO A 67 3.02 31.98 -9.33
CA PRO A 67 3.98 31.24 -8.55
C PRO A 67 4.83 30.37 -9.48
N PRO A 68 6.07 30.04 -9.08
CA PRO A 68 6.87 29.07 -9.81
C PRO A 68 6.12 27.74 -9.91
N ALA A 69 6.14 27.14 -11.10
CA ALA A 69 5.56 25.83 -11.31
C ALA A 69 6.15 24.82 -10.31
N PRO A 70 5.36 23.84 -9.83
CA PRO A 70 5.88 22.82 -8.94
C PRO A 70 7.07 22.10 -9.58
N PRO A 71 8.11 21.75 -8.80
CA PRO A 71 9.34 21.20 -9.35
C PRO A 71 9.06 19.86 -10.04
N LEU A 72 9.41 19.77 -11.32
CA LEU A 72 9.27 18.56 -12.12
C LEU A 72 10.40 17.56 -11.82
N LEU A 73 10.09 16.27 -11.99
CA LEU A 73 11.10 15.23 -11.98
C LEU A 73 11.90 15.29 -13.29
N HIS A 74 13.19 15.64 -13.20
CA HIS A 74 14.08 15.61 -14.37
C HIS A 74 14.60 14.19 -14.60
N ILE A 75 14.26 13.61 -15.76
CA ILE A 75 14.76 12.31 -16.21
C ILE A 75 15.75 12.57 -17.36
N PRO A 76 17.05 12.29 -17.18
CA PRO A 76 18.05 12.55 -18.22
C PRO A 76 17.88 11.55 -19.36
N PHE A 77 17.38 12.00 -20.51
CA PHE A 77 17.29 11.18 -21.71
C PHE A 77 18.64 11.13 -22.45
N ARG A 78 19.05 9.92 -22.84
CA ARG A 78 20.15 9.69 -23.79
C ARG A 78 19.79 8.51 -24.69
N LYS A 79 20.29 8.49 -25.92
CA LYS A 79 20.17 7.30 -26.77
C LYS A 79 21.11 6.22 -26.21
N ARG A 80 20.56 5.10 -25.77
CA ARG A 80 21.27 3.99 -25.12
C ARG A 80 21.10 2.70 -25.91
N LYS A 81 22.00 1.75 -25.69
CA LYS A 81 21.87 0.35 -26.13
C LYS A 81 21.72 -0.60 -24.94
N GLU A 82 21.94 -0.09 -23.74
CA GLU A 82 21.90 -0.83 -22.50
C GLU A 82 20.49 -1.33 -22.22
N LYS A 83 20.40 -2.60 -21.84
CA LYS A 83 19.17 -3.30 -21.51
C LYS A 83 18.95 -3.28 -20.01
N ALA A 84 17.72 -3.03 -19.59
CA ALA A 84 17.34 -3.12 -18.19
C ALA A 84 16.20 -4.13 -18.01
N LEU A 85 16.40 -5.07 -17.09
CA LEU A 85 15.34 -5.97 -16.64
C LEU A 85 14.80 -5.48 -15.30
N VAL A 86 13.49 -5.31 -15.23
CA VAL A 86 12.75 -5.03 -14.01
C VAL A 86 11.85 -6.21 -13.68
N VAL A 87 11.85 -6.65 -12.42
CA VAL A 87 11.10 -7.84 -11.97
C VAL A 87 10.06 -7.43 -10.94
N GLY A 88 8.78 -7.64 -11.24
CA GLY A 88 7.63 -7.27 -10.42
C GLY A 88 7.01 -5.95 -10.88
N SER A 89 5.70 -5.94 -11.12
CA SER A 89 4.95 -4.82 -11.68
C SER A 89 4.24 -3.95 -10.65
N GLY A 90 4.52 -4.15 -9.36
CA GLY A 90 4.07 -3.25 -8.29
C GLY A 90 4.59 -1.82 -8.48
N PRO A 91 4.15 -0.86 -7.65
CA PRO A 91 4.50 0.56 -7.83
C PRO A 91 6.02 0.81 -7.98
N ALA A 92 6.84 0.10 -7.22
CA ALA A 92 8.30 0.24 -7.31
C ALA A 92 8.85 -0.22 -8.67
N GLY A 93 8.48 -1.41 -9.13
CA GLY A 93 8.99 -1.94 -10.38
C GLY A 93 8.42 -1.20 -11.60
N PHE A 94 7.11 -0.90 -11.61
CA PHE A 94 6.52 -0.11 -12.70
C PHE A 94 7.22 1.25 -12.86
N PHE A 95 7.36 2.02 -11.77
CA PHE A 95 7.99 3.34 -11.88
C PHE A 95 9.50 3.28 -12.12
N ALA A 96 10.18 2.21 -11.69
CA ALA A 96 11.58 1.99 -12.10
C ALA A 96 11.67 1.76 -13.62
N ALA A 97 10.86 0.84 -14.15
CA ALA A 97 10.83 0.52 -15.58
C ALA A 97 10.44 1.75 -16.42
N PHE A 98 9.43 2.48 -15.98
CA PHE A 98 8.94 3.67 -16.68
C PHE A 98 9.99 4.77 -16.77
N VAL A 99 10.76 5.01 -15.68
CA VAL A 99 11.84 5.99 -15.68
C VAL A 99 13.03 5.52 -16.52
N LEU A 100 13.41 4.24 -16.45
CA LEU A 100 14.50 3.68 -17.28
C LEU A 100 14.18 3.81 -18.78
N GLN A 101 12.95 3.46 -19.18
CA GLN A 101 12.51 3.61 -20.56
C GLN A 101 12.52 5.08 -21.00
N LYS A 102 12.04 6.01 -20.16
CA LYS A 102 12.11 7.46 -20.44
C LYS A 102 13.54 8.01 -20.45
N ALA A 103 14.49 7.35 -19.78
CA ALA A 103 15.91 7.69 -19.82
C ALA A 103 16.65 7.10 -21.04
N GLY A 104 15.96 6.29 -21.85
CA GLY A 104 16.42 5.75 -23.13
C GLY A 104 16.91 4.31 -23.13
N PHE A 105 16.80 3.57 -22.01
CA PHE A 105 17.17 2.15 -21.92
C PHE A 105 16.17 1.27 -22.66
N GLU A 106 16.64 0.14 -23.20
CA GLU A 106 15.75 -0.95 -23.65
C GLU A 106 15.22 -1.69 -22.43
N THR A 107 14.00 -1.39 -22.01
CA THR A 107 13.48 -1.84 -20.71
C THR A 107 12.46 -2.97 -20.87
N THR A 108 12.73 -4.11 -20.23
CA THR A 108 11.78 -5.22 -20.08
C THR A 108 11.32 -5.31 -18.63
N LEU A 109 10.00 -5.37 -18.41
CA LEU A 109 9.36 -5.59 -17.12
C LEU A 109 8.71 -6.98 -17.11
N ILE A 110 9.11 -7.86 -16.21
CA ILE A 110 8.46 -9.17 -16.03
C ILE A 110 7.63 -9.18 -14.75
N GLU A 111 6.50 -9.88 -14.78
CA GLU A 111 5.58 -10.06 -13.67
C GLU A 111 5.20 -11.54 -13.58
N ARG A 112 5.32 -12.12 -12.38
CA ARG A 112 5.00 -13.53 -12.16
C ARG A 112 3.50 -13.82 -12.25
N GLY A 113 2.68 -12.84 -11.88
CA GLY A 113 1.23 -12.96 -11.92
C GLY A 113 0.62 -12.51 -13.24
N ALA A 114 -0.70 -12.55 -13.28
CA ALA A 114 -1.48 -12.26 -14.46
C ALA A 114 -1.71 -10.75 -14.68
N GLU A 115 -2.05 -10.40 -15.92
CA GLU A 115 -2.65 -9.10 -16.27
C GLU A 115 -3.92 -8.84 -15.44
N VAL A 116 -4.24 -7.58 -15.14
CA VAL A 116 -5.23 -7.21 -14.11
C VAL A 116 -6.62 -7.83 -14.32
N ARG A 117 -7.08 -8.00 -15.56
CA ARG A 117 -8.38 -8.64 -15.84
C ARG A 117 -8.40 -10.12 -15.50
N LYS A 118 -7.36 -10.85 -15.93
CA LYS A 118 -7.21 -12.28 -15.61
C LYS A 118 -6.91 -12.48 -14.11
N ARG A 119 -6.19 -11.55 -13.50
CA ARG A 119 -5.95 -11.51 -12.06
C ARG A 119 -7.24 -11.32 -11.25
N GLU A 120 -8.11 -10.41 -11.69
CA GLU A 120 -9.44 -10.19 -11.08
C GLU A 120 -10.31 -11.44 -11.17
N GLU A 121 -10.28 -12.15 -12.30
CA GLU A 121 -10.97 -13.44 -12.46
C GLU A 121 -10.47 -14.48 -11.44
N GLY A 122 -9.15 -14.63 -11.30
CA GLY A 122 -8.57 -15.57 -10.33
C GLY A 122 -8.97 -15.24 -8.89
N ILE A 123 -8.98 -13.96 -8.53
CA ILE A 123 -9.45 -13.50 -7.21
C ILE A 123 -10.93 -13.83 -7.02
N ARG A 124 -11.78 -13.55 -8.01
CA ARG A 124 -13.22 -13.83 -7.89
C ARG A 124 -13.49 -15.32 -7.71
N VAL A 125 -12.88 -16.16 -8.55
CA VAL A 125 -12.98 -17.62 -8.43
C VAL A 125 -12.50 -18.08 -7.06
N PHE A 126 -11.40 -17.51 -6.56
CA PHE A 126 -10.91 -17.82 -5.23
C PHE A 126 -11.91 -17.46 -4.14
N GLU A 127 -12.47 -16.25 -4.16
CA GLU A 127 -13.48 -15.79 -3.18
C GLU A 127 -14.79 -16.60 -3.23
N GLU A 128 -15.20 -17.07 -4.41
CA GLU A 128 -16.45 -17.83 -4.58
C GLU A 128 -16.30 -19.33 -4.24
N SER A 129 -15.14 -19.93 -4.52
CA SER A 129 -14.96 -21.39 -4.47
C SER A 129 -13.89 -21.88 -3.50
N GLY A 130 -13.06 -20.98 -2.97
CA GLY A 130 -11.87 -21.34 -2.19
C GLY A 130 -10.73 -21.95 -3.02
N VAL A 131 -10.79 -21.91 -4.36
CA VAL A 131 -9.71 -22.42 -5.22
C VAL A 131 -8.64 -21.34 -5.44
N PHE A 132 -7.45 -21.54 -4.86
CA PHE A 132 -6.36 -20.57 -4.93
C PHE A 132 -5.65 -20.55 -6.30
N ASP A 133 -5.41 -19.35 -6.82
CA ASP A 133 -4.60 -19.10 -8.02
C ASP A 133 -3.25 -18.45 -7.66
N ALA A 134 -2.15 -19.15 -7.94
CA ALA A 134 -0.79 -18.65 -7.71
C ALA A 134 -0.41 -17.45 -8.58
N LYS A 135 -1.10 -17.24 -9.71
CA LYS A 135 -0.84 -16.15 -10.67
C LYS A 135 -1.87 -15.02 -10.57
N GLY A 136 -3.05 -15.27 -9.99
CA GLY A 136 -4.15 -14.32 -9.87
C GLY A 136 -4.63 -14.14 -8.43
N ASN A 137 -3.82 -13.50 -7.59
CA ASN A 137 -4.16 -13.27 -6.17
C ASN A 137 -3.86 -11.83 -5.71
N TYR A 138 -4.16 -11.52 -4.45
CA TYR A 138 -3.97 -10.19 -3.87
C TYR A 138 -2.51 -9.73 -3.81
N ALA A 139 -1.55 -10.66 -3.77
CA ALA A 139 -0.13 -10.33 -3.70
C ALA A 139 0.52 -10.15 -5.08
N PHE A 140 0.21 -11.03 -6.04
CA PHE A 140 0.94 -11.16 -7.31
C PHE A 140 0.10 -10.84 -8.54
N GLY A 141 0.76 -10.26 -9.56
CA GLY A 141 0.15 -9.81 -10.82
C GLY A 141 0.14 -8.29 -11.00
N GLU A 142 -0.51 -7.80 -12.05
CA GLU A 142 -0.39 -6.41 -12.51
C GLU A 142 -0.66 -5.39 -11.40
N GLY A 143 0.30 -4.50 -11.15
CA GLY A 143 0.25 -3.48 -10.11
C GLY A 143 0.55 -3.98 -8.69
N GLY A 144 0.87 -5.26 -8.53
CA GLY A 144 1.26 -5.89 -7.27
C GLY A 144 0.19 -5.79 -6.17
N ALA A 145 0.62 -5.77 -4.91
CA ALA A 145 -0.28 -5.66 -3.75
C ALA A 145 -1.10 -4.36 -3.67
N GLY A 146 -0.75 -3.35 -4.49
CA GLY A 146 -1.46 -2.07 -4.51
C GLY A 146 -2.82 -2.12 -5.19
N THR A 147 -3.03 -3.03 -6.15
CA THR A 147 -4.17 -3.01 -7.08
C THR A 147 -5.52 -3.27 -6.41
N PHE A 148 -5.60 -4.30 -5.57
CA PHE A 148 -6.83 -4.68 -4.85
C PHE A 148 -6.79 -4.13 -3.43
N SER A 149 -6.68 -2.81 -3.32
CA SER A 149 -6.63 -2.08 -2.06
C SER A 149 -7.51 -0.82 -2.12
N ASP A 150 -7.71 -0.16 -0.98
CA ASP A 150 -8.30 1.19 -0.94
C ASP A 150 -7.44 2.24 -1.68
N GLY A 151 -6.16 1.94 -1.96
CA GLY A 151 -5.31 2.78 -2.79
C GLY A 151 -4.89 4.08 -2.12
N LYS A 152 -4.64 4.06 -0.80
CA LYS A 152 -4.21 5.25 -0.05
C LYS A 152 -2.84 5.72 -0.51
N LEU A 153 -2.72 7.01 -0.84
CA LEU A 153 -1.49 7.61 -1.38
C LEU A 153 -0.76 8.49 -0.35
N THR A 154 -0.99 8.25 0.95
CA THR A 154 -0.24 8.92 2.01
C THR A 154 1.17 8.34 2.14
N SER A 155 2.17 9.18 2.39
CA SER A 155 3.54 8.77 2.67
C SER A 155 4.13 9.63 3.77
N ARG A 156 4.92 9.01 4.67
CA ARG A 156 5.71 9.72 5.69
C ARG A 156 7.15 9.98 5.24
N THR A 157 7.50 9.53 4.03
CA THR A 157 8.84 9.74 3.47
C THR A 157 9.02 11.22 3.17
N LYS A 158 10.12 11.79 3.66
CA LYS A 158 10.48 13.21 3.45
C LYS A 158 11.29 13.34 2.15
N ASN A 159 11.36 14.55 1.60
CA ASN A 159 12.20 14.89 0.43
C ASN A 159 11.93 14.01 -0.80
N ILE A 160 10.64 13.84 -1.12
CA ILE A 160 10.15 13.05 -2.27
C ILE A 160 9.10 13.80 -3.09
N SER A 161 9.06 15.13 -3.00
CA SER A 161 7.98 15.94 -3.60
C SER A 161 7.92 15.77 -5.12
N ARG A 162 9.08 15.70 -5.79
CA ARG A 162 9.17 15.56 -7.26
C ARG A 162 8.71 14.17 -7.71
N GLU A 163 9.17 13.13 -7.02
CA GLU A 163 8.79 11.74 -7.31
C GLU A 163 7.31 11.50 -7.02
N LYS A 164 6.81 12.03 -5.89
CA LYS A 164 5.38 11.96 -5.56
C LYS A 164 4.54 12.65 -6.63
N ALA A 165 4.91 13.87 -7.05
CA ALA A 165 4.19 14.60 -8.09
C ALA A 165 4.17 13.82 -9.42
N PHE A 166 5.32 13.26 -9.83
CA PHE A 166 5.41 12.42 -11.03
C PHE A 166 4.52 11.18 -10.96
N ILE A 167 4.47 10.49 -9.81
CA ILE A 167 3.60 9.33 -9.59
C ILE A 167 2.12 9.71 -9.68
N LEU A 168 1.71 10.77 -8.97
CA LEU A 168 0.32 11.23 -8.96
C LEU A 168 -0.13 11.65 -10.36
N GLU A 169 0.70 12.38 -11.10
CA GLU A 169 0.37 12.82 -12.45
C GLU A 169 0.29 11.63 -13.42
N SER A 170 1.20 10.65 -13.30
CA SER A 170 1.13 9.41 -14.09
C SER A 170 -0.17 8.63 -13.81
N TYR A 171 -0.61 8.58 -12.54
CA TYR A 171 -1.88 7.96 -12.18
C TYR A 171 -3.08 8.71 -12.76
N ILE A 172 -3.08 10.05 -12.72
CA ILE A 172 -4.16 10.88 -13.29
C ILE A 172 -4.24 10.70 -14.81
N GLN A 173 -3.10 10.69 -15.50
CA GLN A 173 -3.04 10.42 -16.94
C GLN A 173 -3.55 9.02 -17.30
N ALA A 174 -3.36 8.05 -16.39
CA ALA A 174 -3.91 6.70 -16.50
C ALA A 174 -5.36 6.56 -16.02
N GLY A 175 -6.06 7.66 -15.72
CA GLY A 175 -7.49 7.67 -15.39
C GLY A 175 -7.82 7.80 -13.89
N ALA A 176 -6.85 8.12 -13.04
CA ALA A 176 -7.14 8.42 -11.63
C ALA A 176 -7.88 9.75 -11.46
N PRO A 177 -8.72 9.88 -10.42
CA PRO A 177 -9.47 11.10 -10.19
C PRO A 177 -8.52 12.27 -9.84
N PRO A 178 -8.68 13.47 -10.45
CA PRO A 178 -7.76 14.60 -10.25
C PRO A 178 -7.63 15.08 -8.80
N GLU A 179 -8.59 14.75 -7.93
CA GLU A 179 -8.58 15.11 -6.51
C GLU A 179 -7.42 14.53 -5.72
N ILE A 180 -6.78 13.44 -6.20
CA ILE A 180 -5.59 12.89 -5.55
C ILE A 180 -4.42 13.86 -5.49
N ARG A 181 -4.43 14.89 -6.36
CA ARG A 181 -3.41 15.95 -6.40
C ARG A 181 -3.43 16.81 -5.13
N TYR A 182 -4.61 17.08 -4.57
CA TYR A 182 -4.79 18.09 -3.54
C TYR A 182 -5.41 17.58 -2.23
N LEU A 183 -6.06 16.40 -2.22
CA LEU A 183 -6.58 15.85 -0.97
C LEU A 183 -5.45 15.53 0.02
N ALA A 184 -5.71 15.79 1.31
CA ALA A 184 -4.78 15.46 2.39
C ALA A 184 -4.62 13.95 2.62
N HIS A 185 -5.72 13.21 2.45
CA HIS A 185 -5.80 11.76 2.57
C HIS A 185 -6.33 11.14 1.27
N PRO A 186 -5.58 11.25 0.16
CA PRO A 186 -6.02 10.79 -1.14
C PRO A 186 -6.06 9.26 -1.18
N HIS A 187 -7.08 8.73 -1.86
CA HIS A 187 -7.25 7.30 -2.10
C HIS A 187 -7.83 7.08 -3.50
N LEU A 188 -7.67 5.88 -4.04
CA LEU A 188 -8.06 5.55 -5.40
C LEU A 188 -9.25 4.59 -5.47
N GLY A 189 -9.36 3.66 -4.52
CA GLY A 189 -10.29 2.55 -4.61
C GLY A 189 -9.83 1.46 -5.57
N SER A 190 -10.17 0.20 -5.27
CA SER A 190 -9.75 -0.96 -6.07
C SER A 190 -10.35 -0.96 -7.48
N ASP A 191 -11.57 -0.46 -7.63
CA ASP A 191 -12.27 -0.26 -8.89
C ASP A 191 -11.51 0.65 -9.86
N ASN A 192 -11.02 1.79 -9.40
CA ASN A 192 -10.21 2.67 -10.23
C ASN A 192 -8.80 2.11 -10.45
N LEU A 193 -8.19 1.53 -9.41
CA LEU A 193 -6.82 0.99 -9.51
C LEU A 193 -6.67 -0.03 -10.63
N LYS A 194 -7.67 -0.89 -10.85
CA LYS A 194 -7.67 -1.84 -11.97
C LYS A 194 -7.54 -1.15 -13.33
N ASN A 195 -8.21 -0.02 -13.52
CA ASN A 195 -8.12 0.76 -14.76
C ASN A 195 -6.81 1.53 -14.84
N ILE A 196 -6.35 2.09 -13.72
CA ILE A 196 -5.11 2.87 -13.64
C ILE A 196 -3.90 1.99 -14.00
N VAL A 197 -3.78 0.80 -13.43
CA VAL A 197 -2.61 -0.08 -13.72
C VAL A 197 -2.58 -0.51 -15.19
N ARG A 198 -3.75 -0.73 -15.80
CA ARG A 198 -3.85 -0.98 -17.25
C ARG A 198 -3.38 0.23 -18.05
N GLY A 199 -3.86 1.44 -17.73
CA GLY A 199 -3.47 2.67 -18.44
C GLY A 199 -1.98 2.96 -18.32
N LEU A 200 -1.39 2.68 -17.15
CA LEU A 200 0.05 2.76 -16.93
C LEU A 200 0.83 1.78 -17.80
N ARG A 201 0.38 0.52 -17.90
CA ARG A 201 0.97 -0.48 -18.81
C ARG A 201 0.89 -0.02 -20.27
N GLU A 202 -0.28 0.44 -20.71
CA GLU A 202 -0.49 0.92 -22.08
C GLU A 202 0.47 2.06 -22.41
N GLU A 203 0.63 3.02 -21.51
CA GLU A 203 1.58 4.12 -21.65
C GLU A 203 3.05 3.64 -21.68
N PHE A 204 3.43 2.69 -20.81
CA PHE A 204 4.78 2.11 -20.82
C PHE A 204 5.10 1.40 -22.13
N ILE A 205 4.14 0.62 -22.66
CA ILE A 205 4.28 -0.05 -23.96
C ILE A 205 4.36 0.98 -25.10
N ARG A 206 3.53 2.02 -25.06
CA ARG A 206 3.49 3.08 -26.08
C ARG A 206 4.84 3.80 -26.21
N ILE A 207 5.58 3.98 -25.12
CA ILE A 207 6.92 4.59 -25.15
C ILE A 207 8.05 3.58 -25.44
N GLY A 208 7.72 2.36 -25.85
CA GLY A 208 8.66 1.33 -26.30
C GLY A 208 9.10 0.32 -25.24
N GLY A 209 8.52 0.34 -24.04
CA GLY A 209 8.79 -0.65 -23.00
C GLY A 209 8.15 -2.01 -23.32
N SER A 210 8.78 -3.11 -22.90
CA SER A 210 8.21 -4.46 -23.00
C SER A 210 7.74 -4.94 -21.64
N MET A 211 6.54 -5.51 -21.56
CA MET A 211 6.00 -6.09 -20.33
C MET A 211 5.54 -7.53 -20.55
N ARG A 212 5.99 -8.47 -19.71
CA ARG A 212 5.65 -9.90 -19.78
C ARG A 212 4.99 -10.35 -18.48
N PHE A 213 3.74 -10.76 -18.56
CA PHE A 213 3.02 -11.37 -17.43
C PHE A 213 3.28 -12.87 -17.37
N GLU A 214 2.86 -13.48 -16.25
CA GLU A 214 3.00 -14.91 -16.00
C GLU A 214 4.42 -15.44 -16.23
N THR A 215 5.42 -14.60 -15.92
CA THR A 215 6.85 -14.85 -16.11
C THR A 215 7.53 -14.72 -14.75
N LEU A 216 7.80 -15.86 -14.11
CA LEU A 216 8.41 -15.93 -12.78
C LEU A 216 9.93 -15.92 -12.90
N LEU A 217 10.60 -14.98 -12.23
CA LEU A 217 12.04 -15.07 -11.98
C LEU A 217 12.32 -16.26 -11.06
N THR A 218 13.04 -17.25 -11.56
CA THR A 218 13.39 -18.48 -10.82
C THR A 218 14.81 -18.46 -10.32
N ASP A 219 15.75 -17.85 -11.06
CA ASP A 219 17.15 -17.78 -10.64
C ASP A 219 17.92 -16.59 -11.26
N LEU A 220 19.14 -16.35 -10.78
CA LEU A 220 20.10 -15.41 -11.36
C LEU A 220 21.44 -16.08 -11.65
N GLU A 221 22.01 -15.85 -12.83
CA GLU A 221 23.42 -16.17 -13.10
C GLU A 221 24.30 -15.00 -12.68
N VAL A 222 25.24 -15.28 -11.77
CA VAL A 222 26.13 -14.28 -11.19
C VAL A 222 27.58 -14.68 -11.46
N GLN A 223 28.35 -13.77 -12.04
CA GLN A 223 29.78 -13.95 -12.32
C GLN A 223 30.55 -12.80 -11.66
N LYS A 224 31.40 -13.12 -10.68
CA LYS A 224 32.28 -12.14 -10.00
C LYS A 224 31.54 -10.88 -9.48
N GLY A 225 30.34 -11.04 -8.90
CA GLY A 225 29.54 -9.92 -8.39
C GLY A 225 28.73 -9.17 -9.44
N ARG A 226 28.74 -9.61 -10.71
CA ARG A 226 27.88 -9.08 -11.77
C ARG A 226 26.81 -10.09 -12.13
N VAL A 227 25.56 -9.66 -12.20
CA VAL A 227 24.47 -10.48 -12.74
C VAL A 227 24.58 -10.45 -14.27
N VAL A 228 24.64 -11.61 -14.90
CA VAL A 228 24.79 -11.75 -16.36
C VAL A 228 23.49 -12.14 -17.05
N SER A 229 22.65 -12.93 -16.36
CA SER A 229 21.35 -13.34 -16.89
C SER A 229 20.35 -13.60 -15.76
N ALA A 230 19.07 -13.41 -16.06
CA ALA A 230 17.96 -13.81 -15.21
C ALA A 230 17.27 -15.03 -15.82
N LEU A 231 17.14 -16.09 -15.03
CA LEU A 231 16.42 -17.30 -15.42
C LEU A 231 14.97 -17.14 -15.01
N THR A 232 14.07 -17.41 -15.96
CA THR A 232 12.63 -17.43 -15.73
C THR A 232 12.05 -18.78 -16.11
N ASP A 233 10.82 -19.03 -15.69
CA ASP A 233 10.04 -20.18 -16.17
C ASP A 233 9.68 -20.12 -17.67
N GLN A 234 9.93 -18.97 -18.32
CA GLN A 234 9.75 -18.75 -19.76
C GLN A 234 11.08 -18.59 -20.52
N GLY A 235 12.21 -18.93 -19.89
CA GLY A 235 13.55 -18.86 -20.47
C GLY A 235 14.45 -17.77 -19.88
N THR A 236 15.61 -17.59 -20.47
CA THR A 236 16.68 -16.71 -19.96
C THR A 236 16.58 -15.30 -20.56
N ILE A 237 16.82 -14.28 -19.73
CA ILE A 237 16.85 -12.87 -20.12
C ILE A 237 18.19 -12.24 -19.72
N GLU A 238 18.96 -11.81 -20.71
CA GLU A 238 20.18 -11.04 -20.53
C GLU A 238 19.88 -9.53 -20.46
N ALA A 239 20.51 -8.84 -19.52
CA ALA A 239 20.39 -7.40 -19.34
C ALA A 239 21.67 -6.82 -18.72
N ASP A 240 21.87 -5.51 -18.88
CA ASP A 240 22.98 -4.81 -18.26
C ASP A 240 22.68 -4.43 -16.81
N TYR A 241 21.41 -4.17 -16.49
CA TYR A 241 20.93 -3.79 -15.16
C TYR A 241 19.70 -4.59 -14.74
N TYR A 242 19.66 -4.96 -13.46
CA TYR A 242 18.59 -5.76 -12.87
C TYR A 242 17.97 -5.03 -11.68
N VAL A 243 16.69 -4.69 -11.79
CA VAL A 243 15.90 -4.08 -10.71
C VAL A 243 14.84 -5.07 -10.24
N ILE A 244 15.06 -5.66 -9.06
CA ILE A 244 14.16 -6.62 -8.46
C ILE A 244 13.20 -5.87 -7.52
N ALA A 245 11.90 -5.99 -7.75
CA ALA A 245 10.83 -5.32 -7.01
C ALA A 245 9.71 -6.30 -6.61
N PRO A 246 10.01 -7.37 -5.86
CA PRO A 246 9.14 -8.54 -5.75
C PRO A 246 7.99 -8.37 -4.75
N GLY A 247 7.89 -7.22 -4.08
CA GLY A 247 7.06 -7.05 -2.89
C GLY A 247 7.60 -7.85 -1.70
N HIS A 248 6.93 -7.78 -0.55
CA HIS A 248 7.38 -8.48 0.65
C HIS A 248 6.83 -9.90 0.81
N SER A 249 5.91 -10.32 -0.07
CA SER A 249 5.27 -11.64 0.01
C SER A 249 6.03 -12.74 -0.74
N ALA A 250 6.97 -12.39 -1.62
CA ALA A 250 7.72 -13.36 -2.44
C ALA A 250 8.89 -13.99 -1.65
N HIS A 251 8.56 -14.86 -0.70
CA HIS A 251 9.54 -15.52 0.18
C HIS A 251 10.54 -16.37 -0.61
N GLU A 252 10.12 -17.02 -1.70
CA GLU A 252 11.02 -17.79 -2.58
C GLU A 252 12.03 -16.89 -3.29
N THR A 253 11.64 -15.68 -3.71
CA THR A 253 12.57 -14.73 -4.33
C THR A 253 13.61 -14.27 -3.32
N TYR A 254 13.24 -14.03 -2.07
CA TYR A 254 14.23 -13.72 -1.03
C TYR A 254 15.22 -14.87 -0.82
N ARG A 255 14.75 -16.12 -0.75
CA ARG A 255 15.61 -17.29 -0.57
C ARG A 255 16.58 -17.45 -1.73
N MET A 256 16.11 -17.28 -2.97
CA MET A 256 16.97 -17.27 -4.15
C MET A 256 18.04 -16.18 -4.06
N LEU A 257 17.66 -14.94 -3.75
CA LEU A 257 18.60 -13.82 -3.64
C LEU A 257 19.64 -14.06 -2.53
N ILE A 258 19.22 -14.55 -1.36
CA ILE A 258 20.13 -14.94 -0.27
C ILE A 258 21.10 -16.03 -0.75
N GLY A 259 20.60 -17.05 -1.45
CA GLY A 259 21.42 -18.12 -2.03
C GLY A 259 22.44 -17.63 -3.07
N LYS A 260 22.18 -16.50 -3.73
CA LYS A 260 23.11 -15.82 -4.64
C LYS A 260 24.08 -14.86 -3.95
N GLY A 261 24.03 -14.76 -2.62
CA GLY A 261 24.93 -13.92 -1.83
C GLY A 261 24.42 -12.50 -1.59
N VAL A 262 23.15 -12.19 -1.90
CA VAL A 262 22.56 -10.90 -1.52
C VAL A 262 22.38 -10.86 0.00
N GLY A 263 23.01 -9.88 0.65
CA GLY A 263 22.91 -9.70 2.09
C GLY A 263 21.54 -9.16 2.52
N PHE A 264 20.96 -9.77 3.55
CA PHE A 264 19.77 -9.27 4.23
C PHE A 264 20.00 -9.21 5.72
N ARG A 265 19.42 -8.20 6.36
CA ARG A 265 19.31 -8.12 7.82
C ARG A 265 17.86 -8.24 8.27
N PRO A 266 17.60 -8.80 9.46
CA PRO A 266 16.34 -8.68 10.15
C PRO A 266 15.83 -7.24 10.23
N LYS A 267 14.52 -7.06 10.13
CA LYS A 267 13.86 -5.75 10.27
C LYS A 267 12.62 -5.89 11.15
N ASN A 268 12.40 -4.93 12.04
CA ASN A 268 11.15 -4.87 12.78
C ASN A 268 9.95 -4.71 11.83
N PHE A 269 8.88 -5.43 12.12
CA PHE A 269 7.62 -5.41 11.40
C PHE A 269 6.46 -5.45 12.41
N ALA A 270 5.23 -5.63 11.94
CA ALA A 270 4.09 -5.76 12.84
C ALA A 270 3.16 -6.86 12.35
N ILE A 271 2.56 -7.59 13.30
CA ILE A 271 1.54 -8.60 13.02
C ILE A 271 0.39 -8.47 13.99
N GLY A 272 -0.75 -9.04 13.61
CA GLY A 272 -1.93 -9.10 14.45
C GLY A 272 -3.10 -9.67 13.67
N CYS A 273 -4.27 -9.06 13.81
CA CYS A 273 -5.50 -9.50 13.17
C CYS A 273 -6.24 -8.31 12.56
N ARG A 274 -7.20 -8.58 11.69
CA ARG A 274 -8.10 -7.55 11.17
C ARG A 274 -9.27 -7.35 12.14
N VAL A 275 -9.60 -6.09 12.45
CA VAL A 275 -10.83 -5.73 13.15
C VAL A 275 -11.87 -5.20 12.17
N GLU A 276 -13.13 -5.50 12.43
CA GLU A 276 -14.26 -5.08 11.59
C GLU A 276 -15.45 -4.60 12.42
N HIS A 277 -16.09 -3.51 11.96
CA HIS A 277 -17.23 -2.87 12.60
C HIS A 277 -18.23 -2.41 11.53
N PRO A 278 -19.54 -2.29 11.84
CA PRO A 278 -20.45 -1.55 10.96
C PRO A 278 -19.94 -0.12 10.73
N GLN A 279 -19.89 0.32 9.47
CA GLN A 279 -19.37 1.64 9.12
C GLN A 279 -20.15 2.77 9.79
N ALA A 280 -21.47 2.60 9.97
CA ALA A 280 -22.33 3.54 10.69
C ALA A 280 -21.88 3.77 12.15
N LEU A 281 -21.31 2.76 12.81
CA LEU A 281 -20.76 2.89 14.17
C LEU A 281 -19.58 3.85 14.17
N ILE A 282 -18.65 3.67 13.22
CA ILE A 282 -17.48 4.53 13.07
C ILE A 282 -17.90 5.95 12.68
N ASN A 283 -18.86 6.10 11.76
CA ASN A 283 -19.39 7.42 11.38
C ASN A 283 -19.99 8.16 12.58
N ARG A 284 -20.82 7.50 13.41
CA ARG A 284 -21.36 8.12 14.64
C ARG A 284 -20.26 8.47 15.64
N ALA A 285 -19.24 7.61 15.78
CA ALA A 285 -18.14 7.87 16.68
C ALA A 285 -17.30 9.08 16.24
N GLN A 286 -17.03 9.24 14.94
CA GLN A 286 -16.23 10.32 14.38
C GLN A 286 -17.04 11.62 14.23
N TRP A 287 -18.26 11.55 13.71
CA TRP A 287 -19.04 12.71 13.28
C TRP A 287 -20.30 12.98 14.09
N GLY A 288 -20.72 12.04 14.95
CA GLY A 288 -21.98 12.14 15.69
C GLY A 288 -23.24 11.82 14.88
N ARG A 289 -23.08 11.32 13.64
CA ARG A 289 -24.15 10.96 12.71
C ARG A 289 -23.72 9.80 11.82
N GLU A 290 -24.67 9.11 11.20
CA GLU A 290 -24.38 7.93 10.37
C GLU A 290 -23.82 8.30 9.00
N GLU A 291 -24.18 9.45 8.46
CA GLU A 291 -23.71 9.92 7.15
C GLU A 291 -23.40 11.41 7.21
N LEU A 292 -22.43 11.84 6.41
CA LEU A 292 -22.03 13.24 6.27
C LEU A 292 -22.06 13.60 4.79
N PRO A 293 -23.06 14.38 4.32
CA PRO A 293 -23.17 14.77 2.92
C PRO A 293 -21.86 15.38 2.38
N GLY A 294 -21.49 15.02 1.14
CA GLY A 294 -20.27 15.50 0.49
C GLY A 294 -18.95 14.90 1.01
N VAL A 295 -19.02 13.93 1.93
CA VAL A 295 -17.88 13.18 2.46
C VAL A 295 -18.16 11.69 2.29
N LYS A 296 -17.13 10.92 1.88
CA LYS A 296 -17.16 9.43 1.85
C LYS A 296 -17.22 8.88 3.29
N ALA A 297 -16.99 7.60 3.52
CA ALA A 297 -17.01 7.03 4.88
C ALA A 297 -15.89 7.54 5.84
N ALA A 298 -16.21 7.53 7.14
CA ALA A 298 -15.33 8.05 8.18
C ALA A 298 -14.11 7.17 8.39
N GLU A 299 -12.96 7.81 8.62
CA GLU A 299 -11.73 7.13 8.93
C GLU A 299 -11.28 7.21 10.40
N TYR A 300 -10.44 6.27 10.83
CA TYR A 300 -9.77 6.32 12.13
C TYR A 300 -8.32 5.89 12.04
N ARG A 301 -7.52 6.37 13.00
CA ARG A 301 -6.17 5.93 13.26
C ARG A 301 -5.95 5.88 14.76
N LEU A 302 -5.75 4.69 15.31
CA LEU A 302 -5.54 4.47 16.72
C LEU A 302 -4.13 3.95 16.97
N THR A 303 -3.58 4.35 18.11
CA THR A 303 -2.28 3.90 18.63
C THR A 303 -2.41 3.69 20.13
N SER A 304 -1.60 2.78 20.66
CA SER A 304 -1.50 2.44 22.07
C SER A 304 -0.07 1.99 22.37
N LYS A 305 0.38 2.22 23.60
CA LYS A 305 1.64 1.63 24.09
C LYS A 305 1.51 0.13 24.36
N GLY A 306 0.31 -0.46 24.21
CA GLY A 306 0.04 -1.86 24.52
C GLY A 306 0.30 -2.13 26.00
N ASN A 307 0.98 -3.23 26.29
CA ASN A 307 1.43 -3.59 27.64
C ASN A 307 2.71 -2.85 28.09
N GLY A 308 3.16 -1.85 27.32
CA GLY A 308 4.42 -1.12 27.55
C GLY A 308 5.65 -1.72 26.86
N LYS A 309 5.55 -2.91 26.26
CA LYS A 309 6.64 -3.57 25.53
C LYS A 309 6.48 -3.46 24.02
N LEU A 310 5.33 -3.89 23.49
CA LEU A 310 5.04 -3.86 22.05
C LEU A 310 3.96 -2.80 21.76
N PRO A 311 4.25 -1.74 21.00
CA PRO A 311 3.25 -0.75 20.64
C PRO A 311 2.19 -1.36 19.73
N VAL A 312 0.92 -1.00 19.93
CA VAL A 312 -0.22 -1.48 19.15
C VAL A 312 -0.83 -0.33 18.36
N TYR A 313 -1.15 -0.56 17.10
CA TYR A 313 -1.75 0.46 16.25
C TYR A 313 -2.66 -0.13 15.19
N THR A 314 -3.55 0.72 14.68
CA THR A 314 -4.39 0.38 13.52
C THR A 314 -3.63 0.68 12.23
N PHE A 315 -3.60 -0.27 11.31
CA PHE A 315 -2.93 -0.16 10.01
C PHE A 315 -3.91 -0.47 8.87
N CYS A 316 -3.64 0.11 7.69
CA CYS A 316 -4.43 -0.08 6.47
C CYS A 316 -5.97 0.07 6.68
N MET A 317 -6.42 0.99 7.53
CA MET A 317 -7.86 1.18 7.83
C MET A 317 -8.66 1.45 6.55
N CYS A 318 -9.59 0.59 6.16
CA CYS A 318 -10.44 0.66 4.98
C CYS A 318 -11.88 1.05 5.36
N PRO A 319 -12.29 2.33 5.16
CA PRO A 319 -13.65 2.78 5.39
C PRO A 319 -14.58 2.23 4.30
N GLY A 320 -15.80 1.82 4.68
CA GLY A 320 -16.82 1.29 3.79
C GLY A 320 -16.25 0.21 2.85
N GLY A 321 -15.44 -0.66 3.41
CA GLY A 321 -14.61 -1.62 2.70
C GLY A 321 -14.93 -3.05 3.09
N VAL A 322 -14.06 -3.96 2.65
CA VAL A 322 -14.15 -5.39 2.91
C VAL A 322 -12.82 -5.95 3.40
N VAL A 323 -12.88 -7.02 4.19
CA VAL A 323 -11.73 -7.85 4.57
C VAL A 323 -11.51 -8.88 3.47
N VAL A 324 -10.28 -9.04 3.00
CA VAL A 324 -9.96 -9.88 1.84
C VAL A 324 -9.00 -11.02 2.20
N PRO A 325 -9.12 -12.19 1.55
CA PRO A 325 -8.21 -13.32 1.72
C PRO A 325 -6.90 -13.05 0.96
N ALA A 326 -5.97 -12.35 1.60
CA ALA A 326 -4.76 -11.81 0.97
C ALA A 326 -3.58 -12.81 0.91
N THR A 327 -3.88 -14.10 0.87
CA THR A 327 -2.86 -15.14 0.85
C THR A 327 -2.04 -15.12 -0.45
N ALA A 328 -0.74 -15.42 -0.33
CA ALA A 328 0.19 -15.47 -1.47
C ALA A 328 0.51 -16.91 -1.91
N TYR A 329 0.16 -17.90 -1.08
CA TYR A 329 0.42 -19.33 -1.32
C TYR A 329 -0.76 -20.18 -0.86
N ALA A 330 -0.97 -21.32 -1.53
CA ALA A 330 -2.15 -22.16 -1.36
C ALA A 330 -2.36 -22.68 0.08
N ASP A 331 -1.30 -22.94 0.83
CA ASP A 331 -1.36 -23.52 2.17
C ASP A 331 -1.26 -22.47 3.29
N THR A 332 -1.50 -21.20 2.97
CA THR A 332 -1.42 -20.09 3.93
C THR A 332 -2.72 -19.32 4.03
N ASN A 333 -3.03 -18.77 5.21
CA ASN A 333 -4.24 -17.99 5.47
C ASN A 333 -3.86 -16.65 6.08
N ILE A 334 -4.13 -15.59 5.31
CA ILE A 334 -3.74 -14.21 5.60
C ILE A 334 -4.92 -13.34 5.20
N VAL A 335 -5.23 -12.36 6.04
CA VAL A 335 -6.23 -11.34 5.72
C VAL A 335 -5.56 -9.99 5.44
N ASN A 336 -6.26 -9.16 4.69
CA ASN A 336 -6.00 -7.72 4.57
C ASN A 336 -7.34 -7.01 4.38
N GLY A 337 -7.35 -5.78 3.87
CA GLY A 337 -8.60 -5.12 3.50
C GLY A 337 -8.46 -4.17 2.34
N MET A 338 -9.59 -3.90 1.71
CA MET A 338 -9.72 -2.98 0.59
C MET A 338 -11.00 -2.15 0.71
N SER A 339 -11.08 -1.08 -0.07
CA SER A 339 -12.31 -0.34 -0.29
C SER A 339 -12.43 0.01 -1.78
N LEU A 340 -13.66 0.14 -2.25
CA LEU A 340 -13.94 0.80 -3.53
C LEU A 340 -13.84 2.32 -3.37
N TYR A 341 -13.78 3.05 -4.48
CA TYR A 341 -13.59 4.49 -4.47
C TYR A 341 -14.70 5.26 -3.75
N LYS A 342 -15.93 4.75 -3.78
CA LYS A 342 -17.06 5.35 -3.07
C LYS A 342 -16.97 5.19 -1.55
N ARG A 343 -16.28 4.14 -1.06
CA ARG A 343 -16.24 3.75 0.36
C ARG A 343 -17.64 3.70 0.98
N ASP A 344 -18.58 3.07 0.29
CA ASP A 344 -20.00 2.97 0.64
C ASP A 344 -20.39 1.56 1.12
N GLY A 345 -19.41 0.70 1.38
CA GLY A 345 -19.65 -0.62 1.96
C GLY A 345 -20.18 -0.57 3.41
N GLN A 346 -20.80 -1.67 3.83
CA GLN A 346 -21.43 -1.79 5.14
C GLN A 346 -20.43 -1.73 6.32
N PHE A 347 -19.16 -2.09 6.09
CA PHE A 347 -18.19 -2.31 7.14
C PHE A 347 -16.99 -1.36 7.06
N ALA A 348 -16.47 -0.98 8.22
CA ALA A 348 -15.15 -0.40 8.39
C ALA A 348 -14.22 -1.51 8.88
N ASN A 349 -13.04 -1.65 8.31
CA ASN A 349 -12.05 -2.62 8.81
C ASN A 349 -10.65 -2.03 8.91
N ALA A 350 -9.81 -2.57 9.78
CA ALA A 350 -8.40 -2.20 9.88
C ALA A 350 -7.59 -3.35 10.45
N ALA A 351 -6.31 -3.43 10.14
CA ALA A 351 -5.42 -4.30 10.89
C ALA A 351 -5.18 -3.72 12.29
N CYS A 352 -5.38 -4.50 13.35
CA CYS A 352 -4.93 -4.19 14.71
C CYS A 352 -3.67 -5.01 14.98
N VAL A 353 -2.51 -4.34 14.96
CA VAL A 353 -1.21 -5.00 14.94
C VAL A 353 -0.30 -4.51 16.06
N ALA A 354 0.54 -5.40 16.57
CA ALA A 354 1.62 -5.05 17.48
C ALA A 354 2.95 -4.99 16.72
N GLY A 355 3.79 -4.01 17.05
CA GLY A 355 5.17 -3.97 16.57
C GLY A 355 5.97 -5.15 17.14
N VAL A 356 6.76 -5.82 16.30
CA VAL A 356 7.53 -7.02 16.65
C VAL A 356 9.00 -6.81 16.32
N ASN A 357 9.84 -7.12 17.32
CA ASN A 357 11.25 -7.44 17.12
C ASN A 357 11.42 -8.93 17.46
N LEU A 358 11.66 -9.77 16.44
CA LEU A 358 11.69 -11.22 16.65
C LEU A 358 12.88 -11.68 17.49
N HIS A 359 14.01 -10.96 17.45
CA HIS A 359 15.16 -11.29 18.30
C HIS A 359 14.81 -11.20 19.78
N GLN A 360 14.13 -10.11 20.16
CA GLN A 360 13.67 -9.90 21.53
C GLN A 360 12.56 -10.88 21.90
N LEU A 361 11.60 -11.10 21.00
CA LEU A 361 10.47 -12.01 21.23
C LEU A 361 10.93 -13.46 21.45
N LEU A 362 11.94 -13.91 20.69
CA LEU A 362 12.47 -15.29 20.76
C LEU A 362 13.73 -15.41 21.64
N GLY A 363 14.21 -14.30 22.20
CA GLY A 363 15.37 -14.27 23.11
C GLY A 363 16.71 -14.69 22.48
N ARG A 364 16.87 -14.57 21.16
CA ARG A 364 18.09 -14.97 20.43
C ARG A 364 18.28 -14.22 19.12
N GLU A 365 19.51 -14.21 18.62
CA GLU A 365 19.81 -13.74 17.26
C GLU A 365 19.18 -14.67 16.21
N LEU A 366 18.70 -14.07 15.11
CA LEU A 366 17.96 -14.73 14.03
C LEU A 366 18.50 -14.27 12.68
N SER A 367 18.69 -15.22 11.77
CA SER A 367 18.98 -14.92 10.38
C SER A 367 17.72 -14.46 9.62
N ALA A 368 17.93 -13.84 8.46
CA ALA A 368 16.84 -13.48 7.56
C ALA A 368 15.98 -14.69 7.13
N LEU A 369 16.60 -15.86 6.93
CA LEU A 369 15.90 -17.10 6.57
C LEU A 369 15.01 -17.61 7.71
N GLU A 370 15.52 -17.62 8.93
CA GLU A 370 14.74 -18.04 10.11
C GLU A 370 13.51 -17.16 10.33
N ILE A 371 13.62 -15.86 10.04
CA ILE A 371 12.47 -14.93 10.12
C ILE A 371 11.42 -15.26 9.05
N LEU A 372 11.84 -15.56 7.82
CA LEU A 372 10.92 -15.98 6.76
C LEU A 372 10.26 -17.33 7.07
N ASP A 373 11.01 -18.26 7.65
CA ASP A 373 10.51 -19.57 8.09
C ASP A 373 9.49 -19.43 9.20
N TRP A 374 9.79 -18.61 10.20
CA TRP A 374 8.89 -18.32 11.32
C TRP A 374 7.58 -17.70 10.84
N LEU A 375 7.66 -16.69 9.96
CA LEU A 375 6.46 -16.02 9.43
C LEU A 375 5.63 -16.98 8.56
N GLY A 376 6.28 -17.76 7.69
CA GLY A 376 5.60 -18.74 6.85
C GLY A 376 4.96 -19.88 7.66
N ALA A 377 5.59 -20.31 8.76
CA ALA A 377 5.00 -21.29 9.67
C ALA A 377 3.72 -20.73 10.32
N LEU A 378 3.77 -19.51 10.82
CA LEU A 378 2.60 -18.85 11.40
C LEU A 378 1.44 -18.72 10.39
N GLU A 379 1.75 -18.40 9.13
CA GLU A 379 0.75 -18.29 8.05
C GLU A 379 0.10 -19.64 7.71
N ARG A 380 0.84 -20.75 7.81
CA ARG A 380 0.31 -22.11 7.67
C ARG A 380 -0.48 -22.55 8.90
N ASP A 381 -0.08 -22.15 10.10
CA ASP A 381 -0.80 -22.47 11.33
C ASP A 381 -2.24 -21.91 11.30
N PHE A 382 -2.40 -20.68 10.80
CA PHE A 382 -3.74 -20.09 10.59
C PHE A 382 -4.55 -20.83 9.53
N PHE A 383 -3.91 -21.32 8.46
CA PHE A 383 -4.57 -22.14 7.44
C PHE A 383 -5.05 -23.48 7.99
N HIS A 384 -4.18 -24.16 8.75
CA HIS A 384 -4.53 -25.42 9.41
C HIS A 384 -5.65 -25.24 10.43
N TYR A 385 -5.61 -24.17 11.22
CA TYR A 385 -6.68 -23.87 12.19
C TYR A 385 -8.02 -23.60 11.48
N GLY A 386 -8.01 -22.81 10.41
CA GLY A 386 -9.20 -22.49 9.62
C GLY A 386 -9.70 -23.64 8.74
N HIS A 387 -9.03 -24.81 8.77
CA HIS A 387 -9.29 -25.94 7.88
C HIS A 387 -9.34 -25.53 6.39
N GLY A 388 -8.47 -24.60 6.01
CA GLY A 388 -8.49 -23.92 4.71
C GLY A 388 -8.45 -22.41 4.86
N TYR A 389 -9.28 -21.72 4.07
CA TYR A 389 -9.29 -20.25 3.98
C TYR A 389 -10.39 -19.58 4.82
N GLN A 390 -11.14 -20.32 5.64
CA GLN A 390 -12.02 -19.66 6.62
C GLN A 390 -11.16 -18.86 7.60
N ALA A 391 -11.55 -17.62 7.90
CA ALA A 391 -10.77 -16.79 8.82
C ALA A 391 -11.12 -17.13 10.28
N PRO A 392 -10.13 -17.50 11.12
CA PRO A 392 -10.35 -17.65 12.55
C PRO A 392 -10.81 -16.32 13.15
N TYR A 393 -11.85 -16.29 13.99
CA TYR A 393 -12.38 -15.03 14.55
C TYR A 393 -12.92 -15.16 15.98
N CYS A 394 -13.05 -14.01 16.64
CA CYS A 394 -13.91 -13.86 17.82
C CYS A 394 -14.46 -12.41 17.90
N ARG A 395 -15.39 -12.15 18.82
CA ARG A 395 -15.76 -10.75 19.13
C ARG A 395 -14.59 -10.05 19.81
N ILE A 396 -14.50 -8.73 19.66
CA ILE A 396 -13.46 -7.94 20.32
C ILE A 396 -13.61 -8.05 21.84
N ASP A 397 -14.85 -8.03 22.37
CA ASP A 397 -15.09 -8.26 23.81
C ASP A 397 -14.57 -9.62 24.29
N ASP A 398 -14.77 -10.67 23.49
CA ASP A 398 -14.31 -12.03 23.82
C ASP A 398 -12.79 -12.11 23.82
N PHE A 399 -12.12 -11.46 22.86
CA PHE A 399 -10.65 -11.35 22.84
C PHE A 399 -10.10 -10.63 24.08
N ILE A 400 -10.77 -9.55 24.49
CA ILE A 400 -10.38 -8.75 25.66
C ILE A 400 -10.47 -9.58 26.94
N HIS A 401 -11.52 -10.38 27.06
CA HIS A 401 -11.84 -11.14 28.27
C HIS A 401 -11.47 -12.63 28.22
N CYS A 402 -10.88 -13.09 27.11
CA CYS A 402 -10.58 -14.50 26.83
C CYS A 402 -11.79 -15.43 27.03
N LYS A 403 -12.97 -15.00 26.55
CA LYS A 403 -14.20 -15.79 26.62
C LYS A 403 -14.30 -16.68 25.38
N GLU A 404 -14.68 -17.93 25.55
CA GLU A 404 -14.86 -18.87 24.44
C GLU A 404 -15.75 -18.28 23.32
N PRO A 405 -15.27 -18.22 22.08
CA PRO A 405 -15.98 -17.59 20.97
C PRO A 405 -17.18 -18.43 20.56
N ARG A 406 -18.33 -17.79 20.35
CA ARG A 406 -19.59 -18.47 20.00
C ARG A 406 -20.46 -17.64 19.06
N GLY A 407 -21.24 -18.36 18.27
CA GLY A 407 -22.35 -17.83 17.46
C GLY A 407 -21.90 -17.10 16.20
N ASP A 408 -22.81 -17.00 15.25
CA ASP A 408 -22.54 -16.40 13.95
C ASP A 408 -22.47 -14.88 14.03
N VAL A 409 -21.65 -14.30 13.16
CA VAL A 409 -21.51 -12.85 12.98
C VAL A 409 -21.59 -12.52 11.51
N GLN A 410 -22.15 -11.35 11.18
CA GLN A 410 -22.00 -10.81 9.84
C GLN A 410 -20.58 -10.28 9.66
N SER A 411 -20.02 -10.54 8.49
CA SER A 411 -18.71 -10.02 8.09
C SER A 411 -18.68 -9.80 6.59
N SER A 412 -17.78 -8.92 6.15
CA SER A 412 -17.47 -8.75 4.73
C SER A 412 -16.55 -9.83 4.16
N TYR A 413 -15.92 -10.66 4.99
CA TYR A 413 -14.97 -11.67 4.54
C TYR A 413 -15.66 -12.78 3.72
N PRO A 414 -15.21 -13.07 2.49
CA PRO A 414 -15.98 -13.86 1.53
C PRO A 414 -15.93 -15.37 1.78
N LEU A 415 -14.87 -15.89 2.40
CA LEU A 415 -14.60 -17.32 2.52
C LEU A 415 -15.14 -17.95 3.81
N GLY A 416 -15.96 -17.20 4.56
CA GLY A 416 -16.52 -17.66 5.82
C GLY A 416 -15.56 -17.54 7.01
N LEU A 417 -16.13 -17.70 8.19
CA LEU A 417 -15.44 -17.48 9.46
C LEU A 417 -15.51 -18.72 10.35
N THR A 418 -14.46 -18.98 11.13
CA THR A 418 -14.41 -20.07 12.11
C THR A 418 -14.20 -19.50 13.52
N PRO A 419 -15.10 -19.74 14.50
CA PRO A 419 -14.90 -19.28 15.87
C PRO A 419 -13.56 -19.79 16.44
N ALA A 420 -12.75 -18.90 16.99
CA ALA A 420 -11.38 -19.22 17.37
C ALA A 420 -10.88 -18.43 18.59
N PRO A 421 -10.23 -19.09 19.57
CA PRO A 421 -9.55 -18.41 20.66
C PRO A 421 -8.25 -17.81 20.11
N LEU A 422 -8.34 -16.69 19.39
CA LEU A 422 -7.20 -16.05 18.69
C LEU A 422 -6.00 -15.79 19.60
N TRP A 423 -6.22 -15.65 20.91
CA TRP A 423 -5.16 -15.54 21.93
C TRP A 423 -4.25 -16.76 22.06
N ASN A 424 -4.59 -17.88 21.43
CA ASN A 424 -3.76 -19.08 21.36
C ASN A 424 -3.00 -19.20 20.03
N LEU A 425 -3.32 -18.39 19.02
CA LEU A 425 -2.76 -18.50 17.66
C LEU A 425 -1.59 -17.55 17.38
N LEU A 426 -1.34 -16.59 18.25
CA LEU A 426 -0.18 -15.69 18.18
C LEU A 426 0.66 -15.80 19.45
N PRO A 427 1.95 -15.42 19.39
CA PRO A 427 2.80 -15.32 20.58
C PRO A 427 2.14 -14.54 21.73
N GLN A 428 2.26 -15.06 22.94
CA GLN A 428 1.56 -14.52 24.12
C GLN A 428 1.88 -13.05 24.40
N GLU A 429 3.11 -12.60 24.10
CA GLU A 429 3.49 -11.20 24.27
C GLU A 429 2.75 -10.27 23.29
N ILE A 430 2.55 -10.71 22.05
CA ILE A 430 1.78 -9.98 21.03
C ILE A 430 0.32 -9.91 21.45
N ILE A 431 -0.24 -11.03 21.89
CA ILE A 431 -1.62 -11.11 22.39
C ILE A 431 -1.86 -10.19 23.58
N ALA A 432 -0.97 -10.21 24.58
CA ALA A 432 -1.06 -9.35 25.75
C ALA A 432 -1.05 -7.87 25.35
N SER A 433 -0.20 -7.48 24.41
CA SER A 433 -0.16 -6.12 23.88
C SER A 433 -1.43 -5.74 23.13
N ILE A 434 -1.88 -6.56 22.18
CA ILE A 434 -3.12 -6.32 21.41
C ILE A 434 -4.31 -6.18 22.34
N ARG A 435 -4.40 -7.01 23.38
CA ARG A 435 -5.47 -6.95 24.39
C ARG A 435 -5.55 -5.59 25.08
N GLU A 436 -4.41 -5.07 25.55
CA GLU A 436 -4.35 -3.73 26.16
C GLU A 436 -4.62 -2.62 25.14
N GLY A 437 -4.12 -2.77 23.91
CA GLY A 437 -4.40 -1.86 22.81
C GLY A 437 -5.89 -1.76 22.50
N LEU A 438 -6.60 -2.88 22.42
CA LEU A 438 -8.05 -2.94 22.18
C LEU A 438 -8.83 -2.29 23.33
N LYS A 439 -8.45 -2.51 24.59
CA LYS A 439 -9.06 -1.81 25.74
C LYS A 439 -8.91 -0.30 25.63
N GLU A 440 -7.77 0.20 25.17
CA GLU A 440 -7.56 1.62 24.92
C GLU A 440 -8.39 2.12 23.72
N PHE A 441 -8.50 1.32 22.66
CA PHE A 441 -9.29 1.65 21.48
C PHE A 441 -10.78 1.78 21.80
N CYS A 442 -11.33 0.91 22.65
CA CYS A 442 -12.72 0.99 23.12
C CYS A 442 -13.01 2.26 23.94
N ARG A 443 -12.00 2.82 24.63
CA ARG A 443 -12.13 4.13 25.30
C ARG A 443 -12.11 5.30 24.30
N LYS A 444 -11.39 5.16 23.18
CA LYS A 444 -11.26 6.20 22.15
C LYS A 444 -12.45 6.23 21.18
N ILE A 445 -13.00 5.08 20.84
CA ILE A 445 -14.15 4.93 19.95
C ILE A 445 -15.24 4.15 20.70
N LYS A 446 -16.32 4.83 21.07
CA LYS A 446 -17.46 4.22 21.77
C LYS A 446 -18.07 3.11 20.93
N GLY A 447 -18.21 1.92 21.51
CA GLY A 447 -18.80 0.74 20.86
C GLY A 447 -17.81 -0.08 20.03
N PHE A 448 -16.51 0.24 20.06
CA PHE A 448 -15.49 -0.54 19.34
C PHE A 448 -15.45 -2.01 19.77
N GLU A 449 -15.77 -2.30 21.03
CA GLU A 449 -15.86 -3.65 21.61
C GLU A 449 -16.94 -4.53 20.95
N SER A 450 -17.93 -3.93 20.28
CA SER A 450 -19.01 -4.65 19.60
C SER A 450 -18.60 -5.27 18.26
N GLY A 451 -17.44 -4.87 17.73
CA GLY A 451 -16.90 -5.43 16.49
C GLY A 451 -16.31 -6.82 16.66
N ILE A 452 -15.73 -7.30 15.57
CA ILE A 452 -15.06 -8.59 15.50
C ILE A 452 -13.58 -8.42 15.18
N ILE A 453 -12.78 -9.40 15.59
CA ILE A 453 -11.36 -9.51 15.27
C ILE A 453 -11.13 -10.87 14.61
N MET A 454 -10.44 -10.88 13.46
CA MET A 454 -10.35 -12.06 12.60
C MET A 454 -9.01 -12.16 11.87
N GLY A 455 -8.63 -13.39 11.53
CA GLY A 455 -7.54 -13.73 10.63
C GLY A 455 -6.15 -13.28 11.10
N LEU A 456 -5.15 -13.66 10.32
CA LEU A 456 -3.78 -13.20 10.51
C LEU A 456 -3.49 -12.03 9.57
N GLU A 457 -3.08 -10.90 10.14
CA GLU A 457 -2.47 -9.82 9.39
C GLU A 457 -0.94 -9.87 9.55
N SER A 458 -0.26 -10.62 8.67
CA SER A 458 1.20 -10.81 8.73
C SER A 458 1.98 -9.91 7.78
N LYS A 459 1.30 -9.30 6.80
CA LYS A 459 1.89 -8.63 5.65
C LYS A 459 1.83 -7.10 5.74
N THR A 460 2.27 -6.54 6.87
CA THR A 460 2.23 -5.07 7.11
C THR A 460 3.43 -4.32 6.55
N SER A 461 4.59 -4.97 6.49
CA SER A 461 5.83 -4.48 5.86
C SER A 461 6.81 -5.65 5.76
N SER A 462 7.91 -5.48 5.01
CA SER A 462 8.93 -6.53 4.93
C SER A 462 9.55 -6.86 6.29
N PRO A 463 9.66 -8.16 6.64
CA PRO A 463 10.29 -8.63 7.89
C PRO A 463 11.82 -8.65 7.81
N ILE A 464 12.38 -8.46 6.61
CA ILE A 464 13.82 -8.37 6.35
C ILE A 464 14.11 -7.13 5.49
N GLN A 465 15.35 -6.66 5.53
CA GLN A 465 15.81 -5.51 4.78
C GLN A 465 17.09 -5.87 4.06
N VAL A 466 17.16 -5.55 2.77
CA VAL A 466 18.37 -5.79 1.96
C VAL A 466 19.50 -4.86 2.40
N LEU A 467 20.72 -5.37 2.35
CA LEU A 467 21.92 -4.55 2.50
C LEU A 467 22.25 -3.96 1.12
N ARG A 468 22.25 -2.63 1.06
CA ARG A 468 22.54 -1.88 -0.17
C ARG A 468 23.51 -0.75 0.08
N GLU A 469 24.27 -0.43 -0.95
CA GLU A 469 25.16 0.72 -1.01
C GLU A 469 24.37 2.04 -0.93
N ALA A 470 25.08 3.14 -0.66
CA ALA A 470 24.47 4.48 -0.59
C ALA A 470 23.68 4.86 -1.86
N ASP A 471 24.07 4.26 -2.97
CA ASP A 471 23.50 4.52 -4.29
C ASP A 471 22.40 3.52 -4.70
N GLY A 472 22.06 2.59 -3.81
CA GLY A 472 20.93 1.68 -3.95
C GLY A 472 21.27 0.31 -4.52
N ARG A 473 22.49 0.06 -4.99
CA ARG A 473 22.93 -1.29 -5.42
C ARG A 473 22.98 -2.26 -4.25
N CYS A 474 22.61 -3.51 -4.47
CA CYS A 474 22.86 -4.58 -3.50
C CYS A 474 24.37 -4.65 -3.18
N CYS A 475 24.74 -4.71 -1.91
CA CYS A 475 26.16 -4.77 -1.51
C CYS A 475 26.87 -5.96 -2.16
N GLY A 476 28.05 -5.73 -2.74
CA GLY A 476 28.81 -6.76 -3.46
C GLY A 476 28.33 -7.02 -4.90
N PHE A 477 27.37 -6.25 -5.42
CA PHE A 477 26.89 -6.36 -6.79
C PHE A 477 27.10 -5.08 -7.61
N GLU A 478 27.49 -5.25 -8.86
CA GLU A 478 27.73 -4.12 -9.78
C GLU A 478 26.45 -3.54 -10.41
N ASN A 479 25.46 -4.40 -10.66
CA ASN A 479 24.32 -4.07 -11.51
C ASN A 479 22.96 -4.59 -10.98
N LEU A 480 22.90 -4.98 -9.71
CA LEU A 480 21.70 -5.51 -9.07
C LEU A 480 21.14 -4.52 -8.05
N PHE A 481 19.84 -4.25 -8.14
CA PHE A 481 19.09 -3.38 -7.24
C PHE A 481 17.87 -4.13 -6.69
N LEU A 482 17.59 -3.99 -5.40
CA LEU A 482 16.33 -4.43 -4.80
C LEU A 482 15.57 -3.23 -4.25
N VAL A 483 14.34 -3.03 -4.73
CA VAL A 483 13.55 -1.82 -4.47
C VAL A 483 12.13 -2.12 -3.98
N GLY A 484 11.45 -1.06 -3.53
CA GLY A 484 10.07 -1.13 -3.06
C GLY A 484 9.97 -1.72 -1.67
N GLU A 485 8.77 -2.15 -1.31
CA GLU A 485 8.50 -2.65 0.05
C GLU A 485 9.29 -3.92 0.38
N GLY A 486 9.53 -4.77 -0.62
CA GLY A 486 10.34 -5.98 -0.46
C GLY A 486 11.82 -5.69 -0.14
N SER A 487 12.33 -4.51 -0.49
CA SER A 487 13.68 -4.11 -0.06
C SER A 487 13.75 -3.80 1.43
N GLY A 488 12.62 -3.56 2.10
CA GLY A 488 12.56 -3.04 3.46
C GLY A 488 12.81 -1.53 3.58
N TYR A 489 12.86 -0.78 2.47
CA TYR A 489 13.04 0.69 2.44
C TYR A 489 11.79 1.50 2.05
N ALA A 490 10.65 0.84 1.84
CA ALA A 490 9.37 1.47 1.57
C ALA A 490 8.25 0.76 2.36
N GLY A 491 7.04 1.31 2.38
CA GLY A 491 5.91 0.77 3.15
C GLY A 491 4.54 1.27 2.66
N GLY A 492 4.39 1.44 1.35
CA GLY A 492 3.16 1.91 0.71
C GLY A 492 3.39 2.43 -0.70
N ILE A 493 2.30 2.60 -1.47
CA ILE A 493 2.30 2.86 -2.92
C ILE A 493 3.28 3.99 -3.31
N ILE A 494 3.13 5.17 -2.72
CA ILE A 494 3.99 6.33 -3.05
C ILE A 494 5.45 6.06 -2.67
N SER A 495 5.72 5.57 -1.47
CA SER A 495 7.11 5.30 -1.05
C SER A 495 7.79 4.22 -1.89
N SER A 496 7.04 3.19 -2.32
CA SER A 496 7.52 2.12 -3.18
C SER A 496 7.84 2.66 -4.57
N GLY A 497 6.91 3.40 -5.19
CA GLY A 497 7.13 4.06 -6.47
C GLY A 497 8.33 5.00 -6.42
N THR A 498 8.45 5.83 -5.38
CA THR A 498 9.61 6.71 -5.21
C THR A 498 10.92 5.94 -5.10
N ASN A 499 10.95 4.81 -4.37
CA ASN A 499 12.16 4.01 -4.29
C ASN A 499 12.57 3.44 -5.65
N GLY A 500 11.61 3.00 -6.46
CA GLY A 500 11.85 2.57 -7.84
C GLY A 500 12.40 3.69 -8.73
N ILE A 501 11.80 4.88 -8.67
CA ILE A 501 12.25 6.08 -9.41
C ILE A 501 13.71 6.40 -9.06
N LYS A 502 14.04 6.42 -7.76
CA LYS A 502 15.40 6.76 -7.31
C LYS A 502 16.45 5.79 -7.82
N ALA A 503 16.15 4.48 -7.81
CA ALA A 503 17.06 3.48 -8.36
C ALA A 503 17.24 3.66 -9.88
N ALA A 504 16.16 3.88 -10.61
CA ALA A 504 16.19 4.12 -12.05
C ALA A 504 16.97 5.39 -12.42
N LEU A 505 16.80 6.49 -11.68
CA LEU A 505 17.56 7.72 -11.88
C LEU A 505 19.05 7.53 -11.61
N HIS A 506 19.41 6.76 -10.59
CA HIS A 506 20.81 6.43 -10.32
C HIS A 506 21.44 5.65 -11.48
N ILE A 507 20.77 4.59 -11.95
CA ILE A 507 21.20 3.80 -13.12
C ILE A 507 21.39 4.73 -14.35
N ALA A 508 20.44 5.64 -14.59
CA ALA A 508 20.50 6.58 -15.70
C ALA A 508 21.66 7.60 -15.60
N GLN A 509 22.10 7.93 -14.39
CA GLN A 509 23.21 8.87 -14.15
C GLN A 509 24.59 8.21 -14.25
N VAL A 510 24.75 6.98 -13.74
CA VAL A 510 26.06 6.29 -13.71
C VAL A 510 26.53 5.88 -15.11
N CYS A 511 25.61 5.63 -16.04
CA CYS A 511 25.92 5.36 -17.45
C CYS A 511 26.26 6.66 -18.22
N SER A 512 27.02 7.58 -17.59
CA SER A 512 27.33 8.90 -18.12
C SER A 512 28.56 8.96 -19.01
#